data_AF-A0A528EKP5-F1
#
_entry.id   AF-A0A528EKP5-F1
#
_cell.length_a   1.000
_cell.length_b   1.000
_cell.length_c   1.000
_cell.angle_alpha   90.00
_cell.angle_beta   90.00
_cell.angle_gamma   90.00
#
_symmetry.space_group_name_H-M   'P 1'
#
loop_
_entity.id
_entity.type
_entity.pdbx_description
1 polymer ?
#
loop_
_entity_poly.entity_id
_entity_poly.type
_entity_poly.pdbx_seq_one_letter_code
_entity_poly.pdbx_strand_id
1 'polypeptide(L)' 'MSAEPRSLARRLFEPASIDSQAPVARVVTYVLLFLWALVVVIPLYWVLITSFKGPGEVDNGPFYLPFVDFAPSLQA' A
#
# COMPACT_ATOMS: atom_id res chain seq x y z
N MET A 1 18.34 -25.06 37.86
CA MET A 1 17.10 -24.42 37.36
C MET A 1 17.23 -24.29 35.85
N SER A 2 16.68 -25.26 35.11
CA SER A 2 16.68 -25.27 33.64
C SER A 2 15.74 -24.16 33.16
N ALA A 3 16.25 -23.22 32.35
CA ALA A 3 15.42 -22.21 31.73
C ALA A 3 14.53 -22.90 30.69
N GLU A 4 13.24 -23.09 31.01
CA GLU A 4 12.23 -23.54 30.06
C GLU A 4 12.25 -22.59 28.84
N PRO A 5 12.48 -23.10 27.61
CA PRO A 5 12.50 -22.26 26.44
C PRO A 5 11.11 -21.65 26.24
N ARG A 6 10.99 -20.33 26.49
CA ARG A 6 9.78 -19.54 26.18
C ARG A 6 9.21 -19.97 24.83
N SER A 7 7.97 -20.49 24.83
CA SER A 7 7.32 -21.00 23.62
C SER A 7 7.33 -19.95 22.50
N LEU A 8 7.54 -20.40 21.26
CA LEU A 8 7.63 -19.51 20.10
C LEU A 8 6.38 -18.64 19.95
N ALA A 9 5.20 -19.19 20.25
CA ALA A 9 3.93 -18.46 20.27
C ALA A 9 3.98 -17.27 21.24
N ARG A 10 4.47 -17.49 22.47
CA ARG A 10 4.57 -16.43 23.48
C ARG A 10 5.50 -15.30 23.02
N ARG A 11 6.59 -15.61 22.31
CA ARG A 11 7.51 -14.59 21.78
C ARG A 11 6.91 -13.74 20.64
N LEU A 12 5.98 -14.31 19.87
CA LEU A 12 5.35 -13.65 18.73
C LEU A 12 4.19 -12.74 19.13
N PHE A 13 3.48 -13.09 20.21
CA PHE A 13 2.29 -12.39 20.71
C PHE A 13 2.54 -11.49 21.93
N GLU A 14 3.66 -11.62 22.64
CA GLU A 14 3.98 -10.79 23.82
C GLU A 14 4.89 -9.61 23.42
N PRO A 15 4.50 -8.36 23.74
CA PRO A 15 5.36 -7.19 23.64
C PRO A 15 6.64 -7.36 24.46
N ALA A 16 7.77 -6.83 23.98
CA ALA A 16 9.03 -6.87 24.72
C ALA A 16 9.08 -5.82 25.85
N SER A 17 8.27 -4.76 25.72
CA SER A 17 8.18 -3.61 26.63
C SER A 17 6.84 -2.88 26.44
N ILE A 18 6.49 -1.98 27.36
CA ILE A 18 5.21 -1.21 27.31
C ILE A 18 5.16 -0.30 26.07
N ASP A 19 6.31 0.18 25.60
CA ASP A 19 6.47 1.06 24.45
C ASP A 19 6.58 0.31 23.10
N SER A 20 6.70 -1.03 23.11
CA SER A 20 6.84 -1.83 21.88
C SER A 20 5.59 -2.63 21.54
N GLN A 21 5.32 -2.81 20.26
CA GLN A 21 4.27 -3.73 19.79
C GLN A 21 4.81 -5.16 19.73
N ALA A 22 3.94 -6.14 19.98
CA ALA A 22 4.26 -7.54 19.68
C ALA A 22 4.58 -7.69 18.17
N PRO A 23 5.53 -8.58 17.79
CA PRO A 23 5.92 -8.75 16.38
C PRO A 23 4.74 -9.00 15.43
N VAL A 24 3.79 -9.86 15.83
CA VAL A 24 2.59 -10.14 15.02
C VAL A 24 1.70 -8.90 14.89
N ALA A 25 1.48 -8.17 16.00
CA ALA A 25 0.69 -6.94 15.98
C ALA A 25 1.30 -5.90 15.04
N ARG A 26 2.63 -5.74 15.07
CA ARG A 26 3.35 -4.84 14.16
C ARG A 26 3.14 -5.24 12.70
N VAL A 27 3.29 -6.53 12.36
CA VAL A 27 3.06 -7.02 10.99
C VAL A 27 1.63 -6.73 10.55
N VAL A 28 0.63 -7.05 11.38
CA VAL A 28 -0.78 -6.77 11.07
C VAL A 28 -1.02 -5.28 10.85
N THR A 29 -0.47 -4.41 11.72
CA THR A 29 -0.57 -2.96 11.55
C THR A 29 -0.01 -2.50 10.21
N TYR A 30 1.21 -2.90 9.86
CA TYR A 30 1.81 -2.47 8.59
C TYR A 30 1.12 -3.07 7.36
N VAL A 31 0.59 -4.29 7.44
CA VAL A 31 -0.24 -4.87 6.37
C VAL A 31 -1.50 -4.04 6.16
N LEU A 32 -2.21 -3.69 7.23
CA LEU A 32 -3.42 -2.86 7.14
C LEU A 32 -3.10 -1.46 6.60
N LEU A 33 -2.01 -0.84 7.07
CA LEU A 33 -1.57 0.46 6.58
C LEU A 33 -1.16 0.40 5.11
N PHE A 34 -0.48 -0.64 4.67
CA PHE A 34 -0.09 -0.82 3.27
C PHE A 34 -1.33 -1.00 2.38
N LEU A 35 -2.27 -1.84 2.78
CA LEU A 35 -3.54 -2.01 2.06
C LEU A 35 -4.31 -0.69 1.97
N TRP A 36 -4.36 0.07 3.08
CA TRP A 36 -5.00 1.38 3.08
C TRP A 36 -4.27 2.39 2.19
N ALA A 37 -2.94 2.36 2.17
CA ALA A 37 -2.14 3.20 1.28
C ALA A 37 -2.45 2.90 -0.19
N LEU A 38 -2.66 1.63 -0.59
CA LEU A 38 -3.08 1.29 -1.94
C LEU A 38 -4.45 1.90 -2.30
N VAL A 39 -5.42 1.86 -1.37
CA VAL A 39 -6.75 2.48 -1.54
C VAL A 39 -6.63 3.98 -1.82
N VAL A 40 -5.64 4.66 -1.24
CA VAL A 40 -5.40 6.09 -1.44
C VAL A 40 -4.55 6.38 -2.69
N VAL A 41 -3.47 5.61 -2.91
CA VAL A 41 -2.51 5.87 -3.99
C VAL A 41 -3.08 5.54 -5.36
N ILE A 42 -3.92 4.50 -5.49
CA ILE A 42 -4.54 4.12 -6.76
C ILE A 42 -5.38 5.26 -7.38
N PRO A 43 -6.35 5.89 -6.68
CA PRO A 43 -7.12 6.99 -7.25
C PRO A 43 -6.25 8.23 -7.50
N LEU A 44 -5.24 8.52 -6.66
CA LEU A 44 -4.30 9.61 -6.91
C LEU A 44 -3.47 9.39 -8.18
N TYR A 45 -3.00 8.17 -8.40
CA TYR A 45 -2.31 7.77 -9.62
C TYR A 45 -3.22 7.95 -10.84
N TRP A 46 -4.48 7.50 -10.74
CA TRP A 46 -5.46 7.67 -11.82
C TRP A 46 -5.65 9.16 -12.17
N VAL A 47 -5.91 10.01 -11.17
CA VAL A 47 -6.03 11.47 -11.38
C VAL A 47 -4.77 12.03 -12.04
N LEU A 48 -3.59 11.67 -11.54
CA LEU A 48 -2.31 12.13 -12.07
C LEU A 48 -2.11 11.77 -13.55
N ILE A 49 -2.40 10.53 -13.96
CA ILE A 49 -2.22 10.16 -15.37
C ILE A 49 -3.31 10.76 -16.25
N THR A 50 -4.53 10.89 -15.74
CA THR A 50 -5.65 11.47 -16.49
C THR A 50 -5.46 12.96 -16.76
N SER A 51 -4.71 13.69 -15.95
CA SER A 51 -4.40 15.11 -16.23
C SER A 51 -3.57 15.30 -17.50
N PHE A 52 -2.97 14.24 -18.03
CA PHE A 52 -2.20 14.26 -19.28
C PHE A 52 -2.91 13.59 -20.45
N LYS A 53 -4.14 13.09 -20.26
CA LYS A 53 -4.95 12.49 -21.33
C LYS A 53 -5.62 13.58 -22.17
N GLY A 54 -5.73 13.34 -23.48
CA GLY A 54 -6.45 14.21 -24.41
C GLY A 54 -7.97 14.11 -24.30
N PRO A 55 -8.70 14.99 -25.01
CA PRO A 55 -10.17 14.97 -25.01
C PRO A 55 -10.73 13.61 -25.43
N GLY A 56 -11.62 13.04 -24.63
CA GLY A 56 -12.26 11.75 -24.89
C GLY A 56 -11.43 10.51 -24.54
N GLU A 57 -10.12 10.62 -24.27
CA GLU A 57 -9.27 9.48 -23.89
C GLU A 57 -9.55 8.95 -22.47
N VAL A 58 -10.35 9.69 -21.68
CA VAL A 58 -10.81 9.27 -20.35
C VAL A 58 -11.93 8.22 -20.46
N ASP A 59 -12.81 8.35 -21.46
CA ASP A 59 -14.02 7.52 -21.59
C ASP A 59 -13.81 6.27 -22.47
N ASN A 60 -12.73 6.24 -23.26
CA ASN A 60 -12.44 5.20 -24.25
C ASN A 60 -11.85 3.90 -23.66
N GLY A 61 -11.74 3.78 -22.35
CA GLY A 61 -11.35 2.53 -21.70
C GLY A 61 -10.37 2.70 -20.53
N PRO A 62 -10.10 1.60 -19.80
CA PRO A 62 -9.25 1.61 -18.61
C PRO A 62 -7.77 1.60 -18.98
N PHE A 63 -7.30 2.69 -19.59
CA PHE A 63 -5.89 2.91 -19.95
C PHE A 63 -5.14 3.57 -18.78
N TYR A 64 -4.06 2.94 -18.35
CA TYR A 64 -3.32 3.35 -17.14
C TYR A 64 -1.85 3.67 -17.40
N LEU A 65 -1.23 3.10 -18.43
CA LEU A 65 0.21 3.21 -18.68
C LEU A 65 0.53 4.32 -19.68
N PRO A 66 1.15 5.45 -19.27
CA PRO A 66 1.60 6.48 -20.19
C PRO A 66 2.62 5.92 -21.19
N PHE A 67 2.62 6.43 -22.42
CA PHE A 67 3.51 6.02 -23.54
C PHE A 67 3.32 4.60 -24.07
N VAL A 68 2.48 3.78 -23.43
CA VAL A 68 2.05 2.47 -23.93
C VAL A 68 0.59 2.53 -24.34
N ASP A 69 -0.28 3.02 -23.45
CA ASP A 69 -1.72 3.06 -23.68
C ASP A 69 -2.19 4.36 -24.34
N PHE A 70 -1.52 5.49 -24.05
CA PHE A 70 -1.85 6.81 -24.58
C PHE A 70 -0.61 7.70 -24.67
N ALA A 71 -0.65 8.72 -25.53
CA ALA A 71 0.40 9.71 -25.69
C ALA A 71 0.13 10.92 -24.76
N PRO A 72 0.94 11.17 -23.72
CA PRO A 72 0.71 12.28 -22.79
C PRO A 72 0.80 13.65 -23.46
N SER A 73 -0.09 14.56 -23.07
CA SER A 73 -0.18 15.93 -23.58
C SER A 73 -0.08 16.95 -22.44
N LEU A 74 0.56 18.10 -22.69
CA LEU A 74 0.55 19.28 -21.82
C LEU A 74 -0.38 20.39 -22.34
N GLN A 75 -1.07 20.12 -23.44
CA GLN A 75 -2.01 21.02 -24.07
C GLN A 75 -3.31 20.99 -23.27
N ALA A 76 -3.60 22.10 -22.59
CA ALA A 76 -4.82 22.32 -21.80
C ALA A 76 -5.85 23.15 -22.57
#